data_AF-A0A7J3WWL3-F1
#
_entry.id   AF-A0A7J3WWL3-F1
#
_cell.length_a   1.000
_cell.length_b   1.000
_cell.length_c   1.000
_cell.angle_alpha   90.00
_cell.angle_beta   90.00
_cell.angle_gamma   90.00
#
_symmetry.space_group_name_H-M   'P 1'
#
loop_
_entity.id
_entity.type
_entity.pdbx_description
1 polymer ?
#
loop_
_entity_poly.entity_id
_entity_poly.type
_entity_poly.pdbx_seq_one_letter_code
_entity_poly.pdbx_strand_id
1 'polypeptide(L)'
;MRGEGISREFVKLIWRGRYMDDSAESNSLREEDIVKYLVSVKNEVSNYLEKCLKGRAIPLEVYERVRLLNEEVAKKLLKDLGEIKPNEVHILEPDRVSVWEFARIVIELIKASSHEREIIDLAHKIRRDYSLARGFPLDWSPENFYYNFFEVFREPAKMKDSEIEVVLRMLDHYTGVAKAVEEKIRTLIKYVEEPDDIVRMAGRTLEIGLGDCDDFTVLIGSIWRALGFLVCIGVGPNHVFPAVILPSLEMVEEPEEEVNQEKIGSSARFMAMPTIIPADGVKLNLSGKIFSYYDLLNFNSSFRRNIYTFLVQTFGSKKIENLLSIENNEKLEGDKQIKELYNFLRRLQHTSEWYTYYPVPPVSDSMLGQCRHLITLLLEVFKE
;
A
#
# COMPACT_ATOMS: atom_id res chain seq x y z
N MET A 1 -19.95 31.10 24.10
CA MET A 1 -20.96 30.49 23.21
C MET A 1 -20.27 30.03 21.93
N ARG A 2 -20.33 28.72 21.67
CA ARG A 2 -20.09 27.96 20.42
C ARG A 2 -19.04 28.49 19.42
N GLY A 3 -17.83 27.94 19.51
CA GLY A 3 -16.77 27.98 18.48
C GLY A 3 -16.78 26.77 17.53
N GLU A 4 -17.94 26.19 17.25
CA GLU A 4 -18.10 24.96 16.44
C GLU A 4 -18.45 25.24 14.95
N GLY A 5 -18.42 26.49 14.51
CA GLY A 5 -18.91 26.87 13.17
C GLY A 5 -17.89 26.85 12.04
N ILE A 6 -16.59 27.00 12.32
CA ILE A 6 -15.61 27.35 11.28
C ILE A 6 -14.97 26.10 10.63
N SER A 7 -14.81 24.98 11.35
CA SER A 7 -14.16 23.79 10.77
C SER A 7 -15.05 22.99 9.80
N ARG A 8 -16.38 23.05 9.95
CA ARG A 8 -17.31 22.35 9.04
C ARG A 8 -17.53 23.06 7.70
N GLU A 9 -17.39 24.39 7.65
CA GLU A 9 -17.46 25.17 6.40
C GLU A 9 -16.15 25.04 5.60
N PHE A 10 -15.00 25.02 6.29
CA PHE A 10 -13.69 24.87 5.64
C PHE A 10 -13.53 23.52 4.93
N VAL A 11 -14.01 22.43 5.54
CA VAL A 11 -14.04 21.10 4.92
C VAL A 11 -15.10 21.01 3.80
N LYS A 12 -16.22 21.74 3.90
CA LYS A 12 -17.24 21.81 2.83
C LYS A 12 -16.79 22.58 1.59
N LEU A 13 -15.92 23.59 1.75
CA LEU A 13 -15.35 24.36 0.63
C LEU A 13 -14.37 23.52 -0.20
N ILE A 14 -13.67 22.56 0.40
CA ILE A 14 -12.83 21.59 -0.32
C ILE A 14 -13.69 20.56 -1.08
N TRP A 15 -14.92 20.29 -0.64
CA TRP A 15 -15.75 19.18 -1.14
C TRP A 15 -16.91 19.55 -2.09
N ARG A 16 -17.37 20.81 -2.14
CA ARG A 16 -18.46 21.22 -3.06
C ARG A 16 -18.04 21.39 -4.53
N GLY A 17 -16.79 21.11 -4.88
CA GLY A 17 -16.28 21.21 -6.25
C GLY A 17 -16.55 20.01 -7.17
N ARG A 18 -17.16 18.91 -6.71
CA ARG A 18 -17.45 17.76 -7.58
C ARG A 18 -18.75 17.07 -7.21
N TYR A 19 -19.82 17.50 -7.85
CA TYR A 19 -20.87 16.70 -8.48
C TYR A 19 -22.01 17.66 -8.80
N MET A 20 -22.01 18.21 -10.02
CA MET A 20 -23.17 18.34 -10.92
C MET A 20 -22.74 19.07 -12.21
N ASP A 21 -23.14 18.48 -13.32
CA ASP A 21 -23.08 18.89 -14.73
C ASP A 21 -21.82 18.71 -15.59
N ASP A 22 -22.01 17.83 -16.58
CA ASP A 22 -21.22 17.53 -17.78
C ASP A 22 -21.12 18.74 -18.71
N SER A 23 -20.33 19.74 -18.34
CA SER A 23 -19.82 20.70 -19.32
C SER A 23 -18.33 20.92 -19.13
N ALA A 24 -17.62 20.87 -20.26
CA ALA A 24 -16.19 21.01 -20.36
C ALA A 24 -15.73 22.37 -19.81
N GLU A 25 -15.24 22.38 -18.57
CA GLU A 25 -14.26 23.32 -17.97
C GLU A 25 -14.28 23.09 -16.44
N SER A 26 -13.67 22.01 -15.96
CA SER A 26 -13.62 21.77 -14.51
C SER A 26 -12.50 22.59 -13.87
N ASN A 27 -12.92 23.64 -13.16
CA ASN A 27 -12.11 24.54 -12.36
C ASN A 27 -11.33 23.77 -11.28
N SER A 28 -10.06 23.50 -11.53
CA SER A 28 -9.06 23.39 -10.46
C SER A 28 -9.01 24.75 -9.75
N LEU A 29 -9.27 24.81 -8.44
CA LEU A 29 -8.90 25.98 -7.63
C LEU A 29 -7.41 26.22 -7.82
N ARG A 30 -7.04 27.28 -8.55
CA ARG A 30 -5.64 27.59 -8.79
C ARG A 30 -5.06 28.14 -7.48
N GLU A 31 -3.77 27.96 -7.23
CA GLU A 31 -3.08 28.57 -6.08
C GLU A 31 -3.38 30.07 -5.97
N GLU A 32 -3.51 30.74 -7.12
CA GLU A 32 -3.96 32.12 -7.23
C GLU A 32 -5.30 32.40 -6.56
N ASP A 33 -6.25 31.46 -6.59
CA ASP A 33 -7.58 31.60 -6.00
C ASP A 33 -7.54 31.42 -4.48
N ILE A 34 -6.67 30.55 -3.96
CA ILE A 34 -6.42 30.38 -2.52
C ILE A 34 -5.70 31.61 -1.96
N VAL A 35 -4.70 32.11 -2.68
CA VAL A 35 -4.00 33.37 -2.32
C VAL A 35 -4.99 34.54 -2.32
N LYS A 36 -5.81 34.68 -3.37
CA LYS A 36 -6.87 35.70 -3.43
C LYS A 36 -7.85 35.57 -2.26
N TYR A 37 -8.24 34.35 -1.92
CA TYR A 37 -9.13 34.08 -0.80
C TYR A 37 -8.51 34.46 0.54
N LEU A 38 -7.28 34.05 0.84
CA LEU A 38 -6.59 34.41 2.08
C LEU A 38 -6.39 35.92 2.21
N VAL A 39 -6.04 36.59 1.11
CA VAL A 39 -5.97 38.06 1.08
C VAL A 39 -7.34 38.68 1.34
N SER A 40 -8.42 38.12 0.77
CA SER A 40 -9.79 38.57 1.01
C SER A 40 -10.20 38.42 2.47
N VAL A 41 -9.97 37.26 3.08
CA VAL A 41 -10.29 36.99 4.49
C VAL A 41 -9.49 37.91 5.42
N LYS A 42 -8.19 38.08 5.17
CA LYS A 42 -7.36 39.04 5.92
C LYS A 42 -7.97 40.45 5.88
N ASN A 43 -8.40 40.89 4.70
CA ASN A 43 -8.99 42.22 4.52
C ASN A 43 -10.36 42.33 5.19
N GLU A 44 -11.18 41.29 5.15
CA GLU A 44 -12.47 41.25 5.82
C GLU A 44 -12.33 41.38 7.34
N VAL A 45 -11.42 40.61 7.95
CA VAL A 45 -11.11 40.70 9.38
C VAL A 45 -10.59 42.09 9.74
N SER A 46 -9.70 42.67 8.94
CA SER A 46 -9.17 44.02 9.16
C SER A 46 -10.28 45.09 9.10
N ASN A 47 -11.17 44.99 8.10
CA ASN A 47 -12.33 45.87 7.95
C ASN A 47 -13.32 45.74 9.11
N TYR A 48 -13.54 44.52 9.61
CA TYR A 48 -14.38 44.29 10.77
C TYR A 48 -13.80 44.94 12.03
N LEU A 49 -12.49 44.75 12.28
CA LEU A 49 -11.80 45.35 13.42
C LEU A 49 -11.84 46.88 13.38
N GLU A 50 -11.66 47.49 12.21
CA GLU A 50 -11.80 48.94 12.05
C GLU A 50 -13.20 49.45 12.37
N LYS A 51 -14.25 48.72 11.96
CA LYS A 51 -15.64 49.05 12.30
C LYS A 51 -15.85 48.97 13.81
N CYS A 52 -15.33 47.93 14.46
CA CYS A 52 -15.40 47.77 15.91
C CYS A 52 -14.66 48.90 16.66
N LEU A 53 -13.49 49.32 16.16
CA LEU A 53 -12.73 50.44 16.74
C LEU A 53 -13.47 51.78 16.58
N LYS A 54 -13.97 52.08 15.37
CA LYS A 54 -14.76 53.30 15.08
C LYS A 54 -16.04 53.36 15.91
N GLY A 55 -16.68 52.21 16.14
CA GLY A 55 -17.84 52.06 17.01
C GLY A 55 -17.52 52.06 18.51
N ARG A 56 -16.24 52.22 18.90
CA ARG A 56 -15.74 52.10 20.29
C ARG A 56 -16.11 50.78 20.98
N ALA A 57 -16.39 49.73 20.21
CA ALA A 57 -16.76 48.41 20.72
C ALA A 57 -15.55 47.63 21.24
N ILE A 58 -14.34 48.01 20.82
CA ILE A 58 -13.07 47.44 21.30
C ILE A 58 -12.07 48.56 21.63
N PRO A 59 -11.22 48.41 22.66
CA PRO A 59 -10.11 49.31 22.92
C PRO A 59 -9.05 49.27 21.81
N LEU A 60 -8.33 50.38 21.62
CA LEU A 60 -7.25 50.50 20.61
C LEU A 60 -6.15 49.43 20.79
N GLU A 61 -5.81 49.10 22.03
CA GLU A 61 -4.81 48.09 22.35
C GLU A 61 -5.22 46.68 21.89
N VAL A 62 -6.52 46.36 22.00
CA VAL A 62 -7.09 45.08 21.54
C VAL A 62 -7.13 45.07 20.02
N TYR A 63 -7.52 46.18 19.39
CA TYR A 63 -7.47 46.35 17.94
C TYR A 63 -6.06 46.08 17.38
N GLU A 64 -5.04 46.76 17.91
CA GLU A 64 -3.66 46.60 17.42
C GLU A 64 -3.14 45.17 17.61
N ARG A 65 -3.41 44.55 18.78
CA ARG A 65 -2.98 43.17 19.03
C ARG A 65 -3.61 42.18 18.05
N VAL A 66 -4.92 42.29 17.80
CA VAL A 66 -5.63 41.35 16.90
C VAL A 66 -5.28 41.63 15.43
N ARG A 67 -5.09 42.90 15.05
CA ARG A 67 -4.63 43.28 13.71
C ARG A 67 -3.25 42.70 13.40
N LEU A 68 -2.30 42.83 14.32
CA LEU A 68 -0.96 42.26 14.18
C LEU A 68 -1.01 40.73 14.08
N LEU A 69 -1.80 40.06 14.93
CA LEU A 69 -1.99 38.60 14.86
C LEU A 69 -2.56 38.17 13.50
N ASN A 70 -3.56 38.89 12.97
CA ASN A 70 -4.15 38.62 11.66
C ASN A 70 -3.12 38.79 10.53
N GLU A 71 -2.24 39.79 10.62
CA GLU A 71 -1.14 39.98 9.67
C GLU A 71 -0.09 38.88 9.76
N GLU A 72 0.29 38.47 10.97
CA GLU A 72 1.26 37.39 11.20
C GLU A 72 0.75 36.04 10.72
N VAL A 73 -0.51 35.70 11.02
CA VAL A 73 -1.14 34.45 10.55
C VAL A 73 -1.25 34.43 9.03
N ALA A 74 -1.74 35.52 8.41
CA ALA A 74 -1.83 35.60 6.95
C ALA A 74 -0.44 35.52 6.30
N LYS A 75 0.56 36.19 6.87
CA LYS A 75 1.94 36.16 6.36
C LYS A 75 2.56 34.77 6.51
N LYS A 76 2.33 34.08 7.63
CA LYS A 76 2.78 32.71 7.85
C LYS A 76 2.12 31.76 6.85
N LEU A 77 0.80 31.79 6.72
CA LEU A 77 0.06 30.94 5.78
C LEU A 77 0.45 31.21 4.31
N LEU A 78 0.68 32.47 3.93
CA LEU A 78 1.15 32.82 2.59
C LEU A 78 2.60 32.40 2.35
N LYS A 79 3.45 32.44 3.39
CA LYS A 79 4.82 31.93 3.33
C LYS A 79 4.83 30.40 3.21
N ASP A 80 4.02 29.72 4.03
CA ASP A 80 3.85 28.28 4.01
C ASP A 80 3.28 27.85 2.65
N LEU A 81 2.33 28.59 2.05
CA LEU A 81 1.87 28.37 0.67
C LEU A 81 2.96 28.61 -0.40
N GLY A 82 3.95 29.46 -0.12
CA GLY A 82 5.13 29.62 -0.98
C GLY A 82 6.20 28.54 -0.79
N GLU A 83 6.09 27.73 0.26
CA GLU A 83 7.00 26.62 0.60
C GLU A 83 6.33 25.23 0.43
N ILE A 84 4.99 25.15 0.38
CA ILE A 84 4.23 23.95 0.03
C ILE A 84 4.55 23.64 -1.42
N LYS A 85 5.47 22.69 -1.60
CA LYS A 85 5.65 22.09 -2.91
C LYS A 85 4.34 21.38 -3.23
N PRO A 86 3.79 21.54 -4.45
CA PRO A 86 2.50 20.95 -4.84
C PRO A 86 2.46 19.40 -4.73
N ASN A 87 3.59 18.77 -4.42
CA ASN A 87 3.81 17.33 -4.35
C ASN A 87 4.11 16.82 -2.92
N GLU A 88 3.89 17.64 -1.88
CA GLU A 88 4.15 17.29 -0.47
C GLU A 88 2.91 17.64 0.39
N VAL A 89 2.51 16.74 1.29
CA VAL A 89 1.40 16.94 2.23
C VAL A 89 1.94 16.94 3.65
N HIS A 90 1.94 18.11 4.30
CA HIS A 90 2.39 18.27 5.68
C HIS A 90 1.26 17.96 6.67
N ILE A 91 1.50 17.02 7.59
CA ILE A 91 0.60 16.69 8.68
C ILE A 91 1.06 17.45 9.94
N LEU A 92 0.43 18.60 10.19
CA LEU A 92 0.86 19.54 11.25
C LEU A 92 0.49 19.10 12.68
N GLU A 93 -0.50 18.21 12.82
CA GLU A 93 -0.99 17.67 14.12
C GLU A 93 -1.28 16.17 13.97
N PRO A 94 -0.24 15.32 13.86
CA PRO A 94 -0.40 13.90 13.54
C PRO A 94 -1.16 13.12 14.61
N ASP A 95 -1.10 13.56 15.86
CA ASP A 95 -1.88 13.03 16.98
C ASP A 95 -3.39 13.30 16.86
N ARG A 96 -3.80 14.22 15.98
CA ARG A 96 -5.20 14.57 15.72
C ARG A 96 -5.74 14.03 14.41
N VAL A 97 -4.88 13.50 13.54
CA VAL A 97 -5.31 12.84 12.31
C VAL A 97 -5.75 11.42 12.64
N SER A 98 -6.99 11.09 12.28
CA SER A 98 -7.45 9.72 12.44
C SER A 98 -6.68 8.78 11.51
N VAL A 99 -6.49 7.51 11.91
CA VAL A 99 -5.84 6.47 11.07
C VAL A 99 -6.46 6.40 9.68
N TRP A 100 -7.79 6.54 9.58
CA TRP A 100 -8.49 6.56 8.31
C TRP A 100 -8.17 7.80 7.46
N GLU A 101 -8.09 8.98 8.07
CA GLU A 101 -7.75 10.20 7.35
C GLU A 101 -6.32 10.16 6.80
N PHE A 102 -5.38 9.64 7.59
CA PHE A 102 -4.02 9.37 7.13
C PHE A 102 -4.00 8.36 5.96
N ALA A 103 -4.68 7.22 6.12
CA ALA A 103 -4.81 6.22 5.06
C ALA A 103 -5.38 6.83 3.77
N ARG A 104 -6.40 7.69 3.88
CA ARG A 104 -7.02 8.39 2.74
C ARG A 104 -6.01 9.30 2.02
N ILE A 105 -5.16 10.04 2.75
CA ILE A 105 -4.11 10.88 2.15
C ILE A 105 -3.17 10.01 1.32
N VAL A 106 -2.62 8.95 1.93
CA VAL A 106 -1.72 7.99 1.25
C VAL A 106 -2.37 7.39 0.00
N ILE A 107 -3.63 6.96 0.08
CA ILE A 107 -4.39 6.39 -1.05
C ILE A 107 -4.55 7.41 -2.18
N GLU A 108 -4.89 8.67 -1.87
CA GLU A 108 -5.04 9.71 -2.90
C GLU A 108 -3.71 10.05 -3.57
N LEU A 109 -2.61 10.08 -2.82
CA LEU A 109 -1.28 10.27 -3.39
C LEU A 109 -0.86 9.09 -4.26
N ILE A 110 -1.15 7.85 -3.85
CA ILE A 110 -0.91 6.66 -4.69
C ILE A 110 -1.64 6.79 -6.03
N LYS A 111 -2.93 7.13 -5.99
CA LYS A 111 -3.78 7.30 -7.18
C LYS A 111 -3.25 8.40 -8.08
N ALA A 112 -2.99 9.58 -7.54
CA ALA A 112 -2.50 10.72 -8.30
C ALA A 112 -1.14 10.40 -8.95
N SER A 113 -0.17 9.93 -8.17
CA SER A 113 1.19 9.72 -8.67
C SER A 113 1.29 8.55 -9.66
N SER A 114 0.39 7.57 -9.59
CA SER A 114 0.37 6.46 -10.58
C SER A 114 0.00 6.88 -12.01
N HIS A 115 -0.48 8.12 -12.20
CA HIS A 115 -0.74 8.71 -13.51
C HIS A 115 0.39 9.66 -13.97
N GLU A 116 1.42 9.87 -13.14
CA GLU A 116 2.58 10.68 -13.51
C GLU A 116 3.42 9.93 -14.54
N ARG A 117 3.86 10.67 -15.58
CA ARG A 117 4.62 10.10 -16.69
C ARG A 117 5.92 9.44 -16.21
N GLU A 118 6.63 10.06 -15.28
CA GLU A 118 7.88 9.51 -14.75
C GLU A 118 7.67 8.20 -13.98
N ILE A 119 6.55 8.07 -13.27
CA ILE A 119 6.17 6.86 -12.55
C ILE A 119 5.82 5.75 -13.55
N ILE A 120 5.01 6.06 -14.57
CA ILE A 120 4.66 5.12 -15.64
C ILE A 120 5.91 4.64 -16.38
N ASP A 121 6.80 5.56 -16.76
CA ASP A 121 8.04 5.26 -17.47
C ASP A 121 8.97 4.37 -16.63
N LEU A 122 9.14 4.68 -15.34
CA LEU A 122 9.91 3.85 -14.41
C LEU A 122 9.28 2.46 -14.24
N ALA A 123 7.97 2.39 -14.09
CA ALA A 123 7.24 1.15 -13.91
C ALA A 123 7.43 0.21 -15.12
N HIS A 124 7.24 0.73 -16.33
CA HIS A 124 7.47 -0.03 -17.56
C HIS A 124 8.92 -0.42 -17.76
N LYS A 125 9.87 0.43 -17.35
CA LYS A 125 11.28 0.09 -17.39
C LYS A 125 11.60 -1.10 -16.48
N ILE A 126 11.16 -1.07 -15.21
CA ILE A 126 11.39 -2.17 -14.26
C ILE A 126 10.80 -3.47 -14.80
N ARG A 127 9.55 -3.42 -15.29
CA ARG A 127 8.90 -4.59 -15.90
C ARG A 127 9.70 -5.11 -17.09
N ARG A 128 10.09 -4.24 -18.02
CA ARG A 128 10.83 -4.60 -19.23
C ARG A 128 12.17 -5.25 -18.88
N ASP A 129 12.92 -4.66 -17.96
CA ASP A 129 14.21 -5.16 -17.51
C ASP A 129 14.06 -6.56 -16.87
N TYR A 130 13.06 -6.75 -16.01
CA TYR A 130 12.74 -8.05 -15.42
C TYR A 130 12.36 -9.09 -16.49
N SER A 131 11.43 -8.74 -17.39
CA SER A 131 10.96 -9.63 -18.46
C SER A 131 12.10 -10.10 -19.36
N LEU A 132 12.92 -9.16 -19.84
CA LEU A 132 14.05 -9.47 -20.73
C LEU A 132 15.08 -10.35 -20.04
N ALA A 133 15.44 -10.04 -18.79
CA ALA A 133 16.41 -10.83 -18.02
C ALA A 133 15.95 -12.27 -17.77
N ARG A 134 14.65 -12.54 -17.85
CA ARG A 134 14.05 -13.86 -17.61
C ARG A 134 13.47 -14.52 -18.87
N GLY A 135 13.66 -13.92 -20.05
CA GLY A 135 13.18 -14.47 -21.32
C GLY A 135 11.66 -14.47 -21.48
N PHE A 136 10.95 -13.55 -20.81
CA PHE A 136 9.52 -13.34 -21.02
C PHE A 136 9.27 -12.41 -22.21
N PRO A 137 8.26 -12.70 -23.04
CA PRO A 137 7.90 -11.82 -24.15
C PRO A 137 7.34 -10.48 -23.63
N LEU A 138 7.66 -9.38 -24.32
CA LEU A 138 7.32 -8.01 -23.90
C LEU A 138 5.92 -7.56 -24.36
N ASP A 139 5.26 -8.34 -25.20
CA ASP A 139 3.93 -8.11 -25.79
C ASP A 139 2.78 -8.21 -24.76
N TRP A 140 3.08 -8.65 -23.54
CA TRP A 140 2.20 -8.49 -22.39
C TRP A 140 2.01 -7.01 -22.04
N SER A 141 1.11 -6.30 -22.72
CA SER A 141 0.71 -4.91 -22.43
C SER A 141 0.16 -4.76 -20.99
N PRO A 142 0.33 -3.65 -20.26
CA PRO A 142 -0.34 -3.37 -18.98
C PRO A 142 -1.87 -3.56 -19.01
N GLU A 143 -2.49 -3.26 -20.16
CA GLU A 143 -3.93 -3.50 -20.40
C GLU A 143 -4.28 -5.00 -20.44
N ASN A 144 -3.28 -5.86 -20.69
CA ASN A 144 -3.37 -7.33 -20.74
C ASN A 144 -2.51 -8.03 -19.65
N PHE A 145 -1.79 -7.27 -18.83
CA PHE A 145 -0.80 -7.78 -17.87
C PHE A 145 -1.51 -8.29 -16.61
N TYR A 146 -2.65 -7.69 -16.31
CA TYR A 146 -3.64 -8.23 -15.40
C TYR A 146 -4.47 -9.31 -16.12
N TYR A 147 -3.93 -10.51 -16.24
CA TYR A 147 -4.79 -11.66 -16.49
C TYR A 147 -5.74 -11.73 -15.29
N ASN A 148 -7.05 -11.67 -15.50
CA ASN A 148 -8.01 -11.70 -14.39
C ASN A 148 -8.09 -13.12 -13.80
N PHE A 149 -7.01 -13.55 -13.15
CA PHE A 149 -6.85 -14.87 -12.54
C PHE A 149 -7.99 -15.15 -11.55
N PHE A 150 -8.57 -14.11 -10.96
CA PHE A 150 -9.69 -14.22 -10.03
C PHE A 150 -11.02 -14.55 -10.71
N GLU A 151 -11.24 -14.07 -11.94
CA GLU A 151 -12.41 -14.49 -12.72
C GLU A 151 -12.20 -15.86 -13.37
N VAL A 152 -10.98 -16.13 -13.85
CA VAL A 152 -10.66 -17.39 -14.57
C VAL A 152 -10.61 -18.60 -13.62
N PHE A 153 -10.13 -18.41 -12.39
CA PHE A 153 -9.96 -19.50 -11.40
C PHE A 153 -10.77 -19.24 -10.12
N ARG A 154 -11.97 -18.66 -10.29
CA ARG A 154 -12.90 -18.42 -9.18
C ARG A 154 -13.38 -19.71 -8.50
N GLU A 155 -13.42 -20.80 -9.25
CA GLU A 155 -13.84 -22.12 -8.79
C GLU A 155 -12.71 -23.13 -9.00
N PRO A 156 -12.64 -24.20 -8.17
CA PRO A 156 -11.65 -25.25 -8.34
C PRO A 156 -11.75 -25.89 -9.73
N ALA A 157 -10.71 -25.72 -10.53
CA ALA A 157 -10.65 -26.26 -11.88
C ALA A 157 -9.72 -27.48 -11.94
N LYS A 158 -10.14 -28.51 -12.67
CA LYS A 158 -9.24 -29.60 -13.06
C LYS A 158 -8.36 -29.12 -14.20
N MET A 159 -7.05 -29.19 -14.03
CA MET A 159 -6.08 -28.80 -15.05
C MET A 159 -5.14 -29.96 -15.34
N LYS A 160 -4.72 -30.10 -16.59
CA LYS A 160 -3.64 -31.00 -16.98
C LYS A 160 -2.29 -30.40 -16.58
N ASP A 161 -1.27 -31.23 -16.40
CA ASP A 161 0.09 -30.80 -16.05
C ASP A 161 0.64 -29.70 -16.99
N SER A 162 0.37 -29.81 -18.29
CA SER A 162 0.78 -28.80 -19.28
C SER A 162 0.07 -27.45 -19.13
N GLU A 163 -1.17 -27.45 -18.63
CA GLU A 163 -1.94 -26.22 -18.38
C GLU A 163 -1.45 -25.54 -17.09
N ILE A 164 -1.16 -26.35 -16.07
CA ILE A 164 -0.57 -25.90 -14.80
C ILE A 164 0.77 -25.23 -15.04
N GLU A 165 1.64 -25.82 -15.87
CA GLU A 165 2.94 -25.23 -16.20
C GLU A 165 2.81 -23.85 -16.87
N VAL A 166 1.86 -23.69 -17.80
CA VAL A 166 1.60 -22.40 -18.45
C VAL A 166 1.12 -21.38 -17.42
N VAL A 167 0.12 -21.73 -16.59
CA VAL A 167 -0.44 -20.83 -15.56
C VAL A 167 0.65 -20.42 -14.56
N LEU A 168 1.44 -21.37 -14.07
CA LEU A 168 2.53 -21.09 -13.13
C LEU A 168 3.59 -20.18 -13.74
N ARG A 169 3.98 -20.40 -14.99
CA ARG A 169 4.91 -19.52 -15.70
C ARG A 169 4.37 -18.09 -15.78
N MET A 170 3.06 -17.93 -15.97
CA MET A 170 2.41 -16.62 -15.98
C MET A 170 2.42 -15.96 -14.60
N LEU A 171 2.07 -16.71 -13.56
CA LEU A 171 2.07 -16.26 -12.17
C LEU A 171 3.47 -15.89 -11.67
N ASP A 172 4.49 -16.65 -12.08
CA ASP A 172 5.91 -16.39 -11.76
C ASP A 172 6.40 -15.09 -12.40
N HIS A 173 5.96 -14.80 -13.63
CA HIS A 173 6.25 -13.51 -14.25
C HIS A 173 5.58 -12.37 -13.49
N TYR A 174 4.29 -12.49 -13.23
CA TYR A 174 3.49 -11.46 -12.58
C TYR A 174 4.00 -11.15 -11.16
N THR A 175 4.17 -12.18 -10.33
CA THR A 175 4.77 -12.10 -8.98
C THR A 175 6.19 -11.55 -9.03
N GLY A 176 6.97 -12.00 -10.01
CA GLY A 176 8.34 -11.57 -10.21
C GLY A 176 8.49 -10.09 -10.53
N VAL A 177 7.59 -9.53 -11.36
CA VAL A 177 7.54 -8.09 -11.63
C VAL A 177 7.19 -7.30 -10.38
N ALA A 178 6.19 -7.74 -9.60
CA ALA A 178 5.82 -7.09 -8.34
C ALA A 178 7.00 -7.03 -7.37
N LYS A 179 7.70 -8.16 -7.19
CA LYS A 179 8.93 -8.28 -6.40
C LYS A 179 10.04 -7.37 -6.91
N ALA A 180 10.26 -7.33 -8.24
CA ALA A 180 11.29 -6.50 -8.85
C ALA A 180 11.05 -5.00 -8.65
N VAL A 181 9.79 -4.55 -8.62
CA VAL A 181 9.44 -3.17 -8.26
C VAL A 181 9.89 -2.84 -6.85
N GLU A 182 9.47 -3.63 -5.86
CA GLU A 182 9.85 -3.38 -4.47
C GLU A 182 11.37 -3.40 -4.30
N GLU A 183 12.04 -4.43 -4.82
CA GLU A 183 13.50 -4.56 -4.73
C GLU A 183 14.22 -3.39 -5.40
N LYS A 184 13.75 -2.96 -6.58
CA LYS A 184 14.35 -1.82 -7.27
C LYS A 184 14.21 -0.54 -6.46
N ILE A 185 13.02 -0.24 -5.96
CA ILE A 185 12.78 1.01 -5.21
C ILE A 185 13.58 1.05 -3.91
N ARG A 186 13.67 -0.08 -3.20
CA ARG A 186 14.51 -0.19 -2.00
C ARG A 186 16.01 -0.03 -2.26
N THR A 187 16.46 -0.17 -3.51
CA THR A 187 17.85 0.17 -3.90
C THR A 187 18.03 1.60 -4.40
N LEU A 188 16.95 2.26 -4.84
CA LEU A 188 16.97 3.61 -5.38
C LEU A 188 16.78 4.68 -4.29
N ILE A 189 15.91 4.40 -3.32
CA ILE A 189 15.54 5.32 -2.26
C ILE A 189 16.20 4.89 -0.96
N LYS A 190 16.84 5.85 -0.28
CA LYS A 190 17.41 5.62 1.04
C LYS A 190 16.34 5.90 2.11
N TYR A 191 16.12 4.93 2.98
CA TYR A 191 15.24 5.10 4.12
C TYR A 191 15.84 6.11 5.12
N VAL A 192 15.08 7.13 5.47
CA VAL A 192 15.41 8.13 6.49
C VAL A 192 14.19 8.30 7.39
N GLU A 193 14.38 8.36 8.70
CA GLU A 193 13.30 8.72 9.62
C GLU A 193 13.24 10.24 9.69
N GLU A 194 12.11 10.82 9.32
CA GLU A 194 11.94 12.27 9.30
C GLU A 194 11.29 12.78 10.59
N PRO A 195 11.70 13.97 11.09
CA PRO A 195 11.14 14.55 12.31
C PRO A 195 9.76 15.19 12.10
N ASP A 196 9.41 15.51 10.85
CA ASP A 196 8.14 16.11 10.46
C ASP A 196 7.32 15.08 9.67
N ASP A 197 6.03 14.93 9.98
CA ASP A 197 5.14 14.01 9.25
C ASP A 197 4.75 14.62 7.90
N ILE A 198 5.55 14.33 6.87
CA ILE A 198 5.37 14.81 5.50
C ILE A 198 5.15 13.61 4.58
N VAL A 199 3.95 13.49 4.02
CA VAL A 199 3.66 12.46 3.00
C VAL A 199 3.95 13.05 1.62
N ARG A 200 4.88 12.46 0.86
CA ARG A 200 5.23 12.97 -0.49
C ARG A 200 4.55 12.19 -1.60
N MET A 201 4.36 12.86 -2.73
CA MET A 201 4.03 12.18 -3.99
C MET A 201 5.23 11.36 -4.48
N ALA A 202 4.94 10.32 -5.27
CA ALA A 202 5.95 9.38 -5.73
C ALA A 202 7.07 10.05 -6.54
N GLY A 203 6.72 10.97 -7.46
CA GLY A 203 7.70 11.74 -8.23
C GLY A 203 8.67 12.50 -7.34
N ARG A 204 8.16 13.11 -6.27
CA ARG A 204 8.98 13.86 -5.33
C ARG A 204 9.94 12.98 -4.54
N THR A 205 9.49 11.82 -4.07
CA THR A 205 10.36 10.83 -3.42
C THR A 205 11.48 10.38 -4.36
N LEU A 206 11.19 10.17 -5.65
CA LEU A 206 12.19 9.82 -6.66
C LEU A 206 13.21 10.95 -6.90
N GLU A 207 12.76 12.20 -6.98
CA GLU A 207 13.64 13.36 -7.15
C GLU A 207 14.63 13.52 -5.99
N ILE A 208 14.17 13.34 -4.75
CA ILE A 208 15.00 13.52 -3.55
C ILE A 208 15.89 12.29 -3.32
N GLY A 209 15.40 11.09 -3.64
CA GLY A 209 16.10 9.83 -3.38
C GLY A 209 16.09 9.40 -1.91
N LEU A 210 15.27 10.04 -1.08
CA LEU A 210 15.09 9.78 0.34
C LEU A 210 13.59 9.66 0.66
N GLY A 211 13.23 8.88 1.67
CA GLY A 211 11.88 8.84 2.23
C GLY A 211 11.74 7.85 3.39
N ASP A 212 10.65 7.95 4.14
CA ASP A 212 10.30 7.07 5.25
C ASP A 212 9.13 6.12 4.88
N CYS A 213 8.36 5.62 5.84
CA CYS A 213 7.46 4.49 5.57
C CYS A 213 6.27 4.84 4.67
N ASP A 214 5.74 6.06 4.75
CA ASP A 214 4.64 6.55 3.92
C ASP A 214 5.11 6.93 2.51
N ASP A 215 6.29 7.52 2.35
CA ASP A 215 6.92 7.78 1.05
C ASP A 215 7.18 6.50 0.26
N PHE A 216 7.73 5.48 0.93
CA PHE A 216 7.89 4.15 0.33
C PHE A 216 6.54 3.55 -0.05
N THR A 217 5.51 3.79 0.77
CA THR A 217 4.14 3.33 0.50
C THR A 217 3.57 3.99 -0.75
N VAL A 218 3.65 5.31 -0.85
CA VAL A 218 3.16 6.06 -1.99
C VAL A 218 3.90 5.65 -3.25
N LEU A 219 5.23 5.62 -3.23
CA LEU A 219 6.05 5.33 -4.40
C LEU A 219 5.84 3.90 -4.93
N ILE A 220 5.98 2.89 -4.09
CA ILE A 220 5.82 1.49 -4.52
C ILE A 220 4.37 1.23 -4.95
N GLY A 221 3.39 1.71 -4.17
CA GLY A 221 1.97 1.59 -4.49
C GLY A 221 1.62 2.24 -5.84
N SER A 222 2.17 3.41 -6.13
CA SER A 222 1.95 4.11 -7.40
C SER A 222 2.54 3.36 -8.60
N ILE A 223 3.75 2.80 -8.47
CA ILE A 223 4.39 2.04 -9.54
C ILE A 223 3.63 0.74 -9.83
N TRP A 224 3.18 0.03 -8.80
CA TRP A 224 2.33 -1.15 -8.98
C TRP A 224 1.01 -0.80 -9.66
N ARG A 225 0.33 0.26 -9.21
CA ARG A 225 -0.91 0.71 -9.82
C ARG A 225 -0.71 1.14 -11.28
N ALA A 226 0.41 1.80 -11.61
CA ALA A 226 0.76 2.16 -13.00
C ALA A 226 0.95 0.93 -13.91
N LEU A 227 1.32 -0.23 -13.35
CA LEU A 227 1.40 -1.50 -14.06
C LEU A 227 0.08 -2.29 -14.09
N GLY A 228 -0.98 -1.78 -13.46
CA GLY A 228 -2.28 -2.44 -13.38
C GLY A 228 -2.41 -3.46 -12.25
N PHE A 229 -1.47 -3.51 -11.30
CA PHE A 229 -1.64 -4.33 -10.10
C PHE A 229 -2.76 -3.79 -9.20
N LEU A 230 -3.43 -4.70 -8.50
CA LEU A 230 -4.33 -4.34 -7.42
C LEU A 230 -3.54 -4.07 -6.15
N VAL A 231 -3.79 -2.91 -5.54
CA VAL A 231 -3.02 -2.40 -4.41
C VAL A 231 -3.95 -2.15 -3.23
N CYS A 232 -3.45 -2.41 -2.03
CA CYS A 232 -4.00 -1.93 -0.78
C CYS A 232 -2.84 -1.40 0.09
N ILE A 233 -3.15 -0.77 1.21
CA ILE A 233 -2.15 -0.33 2.18
C ILE A 233 -2.44 -0.96 3.54
N GLY A 234 -1.41 -1.40 4.23
CA GLY A 234 -1.51 -1.83 5.63
C GLY A 234 -1.12 -0.65 6.54
N VAL A 235 -2.02 -0.24 7.43
CA VAL A 235 -1.79 0.87 8.36
C VAL A 235 -1.87 0.37 9.78
N GLY A 236 -0.80 0.61 10.55
CA GLY A 236 -0.67 0.27 11.96
C GLY A 236 -0.15 1.45 12.78
N PRO A 237 0.06 1.27 14.09
CA PRO A 237 0.62 2.32 14.94
C PRO A 237 2.01 2.75 14.44
N ASN A 238 2.12 4.00 13.99
CA ASN A 238 3.36 4.62 13.48
C ASN A 238 4.02 3.93 12.28
N HIS A 239 3.28 3.11 11.53
CA HIS A 239 3.82 2.46 10.35
C HIS A 239 2.77 2.24 9.28
N VAL A 240 3.16 2.50 8.04
CA VAL A 240 2.38 2.16 6.85
C VAL A 240 3.28 1.47 5.83
N PHE A 241 2.72 0.51 5.11
CA PHE A 241 3.39 -0.14 3.99
C PHE A 241 2.39 -0.36 2.85
N PRO A 242 2.86 -0.42 1.60
CA PRO A 242 2.03 -0.84 0.49
C PRO A 242 1.89 -2.36 0.51
N ALA A 243 0.78 -2.87 0.01
CA ALA A 243 0.57 -4.28 -0.22
C ALA A 243 -0.03 -4.49 -1.62
N VAL A 244 0.38 -5.58 -2.26
CA VAL A 244 -0.12 -5.96 -3.58
C VAL A 244 -0.98 -7.21 -3.46
N ILE A 245 -2.10 -7.24 -4.18
CA ILE A 245 -2.97 -8.41 -4.24
C ILE A 245 -2.52 -9.26 -5.43
N LEU A 246 -1.98 -10.43 -5.14
CA LEU A 246 -1.49 -11.37 -6.14
C LEU A 246 -2.27 -12.69 -6.07
N PRO A 247 -2.56 -13.33 -7.21
CA PRO A 247 -3.09 -14.68 -7.24
C PRO A 247 -2.05 -15.69 -6.74
N SER A 248 -2.45 -16.54 -5.80
CA SER A 248 -1.71 -17.74 -5.41
C SER A 248 -2.43 -18.97 -5.93
N LEU A 249 -1.79 -19.77 -6.78
CA LEU A 249 -2.36 -21.03 -7.24
C LEU A 249 -2.19 -22.09 -6.15
N GLU A 250 -3.30 -22.62 -5.65
CA GLU A 250 -3.33 -23.63 -4.60
C GLU A 250 -4.00 -24.90 -5.08
N MET A 251 -3.53 -26.03 -4.55
CA MET A 251 -4.16 -27.34 -4.75
C MET A 251 -5.32 -27.48 -3.75
N VAL A 252 -6.44 -28.05 -4.19
CA VAL A 252 -7.64 -28.26 -3.38
C VAL A 252 -8.01 -29.74 -3.41
N GLU A 253 -8.26 -30.34 -2.24
CA GLU A 253 -8.71 -31.73 -2.13
C GLU A 253 -10.12 -31.92 -2.72
N GLU A 254 -10.39 -33.11 -3.27
CA GLU A 254 -11.76 -33.46 -3.67
C GLU A 254 -12.62 -33.75 -2.42
N PRO A 255 -13.88 -33.30 -2.36
CA PRO A 255 -14.81 -33.74 -1.34
C PRO A 255 -14.93 -35.27 -1.37
N GLU A 256 -14.87 -35.93 -0.21
CA GLU A 256 -14.92 -37.40 -0.07
C GLU A 256 -16.12 -38.07 -0.77
N GLU A 257 -17.18 -37.31 -1.07
CA GLU A 257 -18.42 -37.80 -1.69
C GLU A 257 -18.29 -38.17 -3.19
N GLU A 258 -17.28 -37.67 -3.92
CA GLU A 258 -17.07 -37.97 -5.36
C GLU A 258 -16.13 -39.16 -5.63
N VAL A 259 -15.56 -39.79 -4.60
CA VAL A 259 -14.54 -40.86 -4.76
C VAL A 259 -15.12 -42.19 -5.26
N ASN A 260 -16.44 -42.31 -5.38
CA ASN A 260 -17.09 -43.50 -5.89
C ASN A 260 -17.30 -43.46 -7.41
N GLN A 261 -16.42 -44.22 -8.07
CA GLN A 261 -16.54 -44.84 -9.39
C GLN A 261 -15.75 -44.16 -10.53
N GLU A 262 -14.74 -44.93 -10.96
CA GLU A 262 -14.01 -44.89 -12.23
C GLU A 262 -12.70 -44.08 -12.32
N LYS A 263 -11.61 -44.85 -12.17
CA LYS A 263 -10.32 -44.76 -12.89
C LYS A 263 -9.37 -43.60 -12.58
N ILE A 264 -8.35 -43.97 -11.80
CA ILE A 264 -6.92 -43.86 -12.12
C ILE A 264 -6.56 -42.69 -13.05
N GLY A 265 -6.33 -41.57 -12.39
CA GLY A 265 -5.73 -40.36 -12.90
C GLY A 265 -5.94 -39.32 -11.81
N SER A 266 -4.94 -39.13 -10.94
CA SER A 266 -4.97 -38.15 -9.86
C SER A 266 -5.12 -36.74 -10.46
N SER A 267 -6.34 -36.33 -10.79
CA SER A 267 -6.61 -34.99 -11.29
C SER A 267 -6.70 -34.06 -10.10
N ALA A 268 -5.56 -33.52 -9.66
CA ALA A 268 -5.55 -32.45 -8.67
C ALA A 268 -6.42 -31.28 -9.16
N ARG A 269 -7.27 -30.75 -8.28
CA ARG A 269 -8.03 -29.52 -8.53
C ARG A 269 -7.20 -28.34 -8.05
N PHE A 270 -7.22 -27.24 -8.79
CA PHE A 270 -6.50 -26.03 -8.45
C PHE A 270 -7.43 -24.83 -8.40
N MET A 271 -7.14 -23.89 -7.52
CA MET A 271 -7.87 -22.63 -7.37
C MET A 271 -6.88 -21.47 -7.19
N ALA A 272 -7.18 -20.31 -7.77
CA ALA A 272 -6.38 -19.11 -7.55
C ALA A 272 -6.96 -18.31 -6.38
N MET A 273 -6.18 -18.18 -5.31
CA MET A 273 -6.56 -17.42 -4.12
C MET A 273 -6.06 -15.97 -4.24
N PRO A 274 -6.94 -14.95 -4.20
CA PRO A 274 -6.49 -13.56 -4.06
C PRO A 274 -5.77 -13.40 -2.73
N THR A 275 -4.48 -13.08 -2.79
CA THR A 275 -3.61 -13.07 -1.61
C THR A 275 -2.97 -11.70 -1.43
N ILE A 276 -3.09 -11.13 -0.22
CA ILE A 276 -2.46 -9.88 0.17
C ILE A 276 -0.99 -10.15 0.48
N ILE A 277 -0.10 -9.51 -0.26
CA ILE A 277 1.35 -9.57 -0.07
C ILE A 277 1.83 -8.23 0.46
N PRO A 278 2.20 -8.13 1.75
CA PRO A 278 2.74 -6.90 2.31
C PRO A 278 4.14 -6.63 1.76
N ALA A 279 4.50 -5.36 1.65
CA ALA A 279 5.76 -4.90 1.08
C ALA A 279 6.58 -4.13 2.11
N ASP A 280 6.80 -4.73 3.27
CA ASP A 280 7.49 -4.10 4.40
C ASP A 280 9.02 -4.29 4.36
N GLY A 281 9.57 -4.81 3.25
CA GLY A 281 11.00 -4.97 3.02
C GLY A 281 11.64 -6.15 3.74
N VAL A 282 10.85 -7.02 4.35
CA VAL A 282 11.37 -8.17 5.10
C VAL A 282 11.98 -9.21 4.16
N LYS A 283 13.15 -9.71 4.55
CA LYS A 283 13.86 -10.78 3.87
C LYS A 283 14.24 -11.87 4.87
N LEU A 284 14.17 -13.12 4.43
CA LEU A 284 14.72 -14.28 5.12
C LEU A 284 15.99 -14.74 4.42
N ASN A 285 17.08 -14.93 5.16
CA ASN A 285 18.22 -15.69 4.67
C ASN A 285 18.09 -17.12 5.19
N LEU A 286 17.91 -18.09 4.30
CA LEU A 286 17.84 -19.50 4.66
C LEU A 286 18.81 -20.29 3.79
N SER A 287 19.82 -20.90 4.41
CA SER A 287 20.85 -21.68 3.72
C SER A 287 21.53 -20.93 2.55
N GLY A 288 21.84 -19.64 2.76
CA GLY A 288 22.53 -18.80 1.78
C GLY A 288 21.65 -18.27 0.66
N LYS A 289 20.33 -18.55 0.70
CA LYS A 289 19.33 -18.00 -0.22
C LYS A 289 18.51 -16.94 0.46
N ILE A 290 18.27 -15.83 -0.23
CA ILE A 290 17.46 -14.72 0.25
C ILE A 290 16.04 -14.86 -0.30
N PHE A 291 15.07 -14.88 0.59
CA PHE A 291 13.65 -14.99 0.29
C PHE A 291 12.87 -13.78 0.82
N SER A 292 11.73 -13.53 0.22
CA SER A 292 10.77 -12.48 0.54
C SER A 292 9.36 -13.06 0.58
N TYR A 293 8.36 -12.27 0.94
CA TYR A 293 6.98 -12.75 1.00
C TYR A 293 6.44 -13.23 -0.36
N TYR A 294 6.87 -12.64 -1.48
CA TYR A 294 6.52 -13.12 -2.82
C TYR A 294 6.92 -14.57 -3.07
N ASP A 295 8.02 -15.03 -2.48
CA ASP A 295 8.54 -16.37 -2.68
C ASP A 295 7.65 -17.44 -1.99
N LEU A 296 6.71 -17.01 -1.13
CA LEU A 296 5.73 -17.87 -0.48
C LEU A 296 4.47 -18.08 -1.33
N LEU A 297 4.35 -17.52 -2.53
CA LEU A 297 3.19 -17.76 -3.40
C LEU A 297 3.29 -19.10 -4.14
N ASN A 298 2.13 -19.64 -4.52
CA ASN A 298 1.93 -20.87 -5.28
C ASN A 298 2.33 -22.17 -4.55
N PHE A 299 1.53 -23.23 -4.74
CA PHE A 299 1.76 -24.54 -4.13
C PHE A 299 3.13 -25.16 -4.48
N ASN A 300 3.66 -24.85 -5.67
CA ASN A 300 4.89 -25.44 -6.18
C ASN A 300 6.15 -24.63 -5.84
N SER A 301 6.02 -23.54 -5.08
CA SER A 301 7.13 -22.65 -4.75
C SER A 301 8.32 -23.41 -4.18
N SER A 302 9.50 -23.20 -4.78
CA SER A 302 10.74 -23.79 -4.30
C SER A 302 11.05 -23.39 -2.85
N PHE A 303 10.59 -22.21 -2.43
CA PHE A 303 10.75 -21.73 -1.07
C PHE A 303 9.82 -22.45 -0.09
N ARG A 304 8.53 -22.66 -0.43
CA ARG A 304 7.61 -23.46 0.39
C ARG A 304 8.15 -24.87 0.60
N ARG A 305 8.68 -25.49 -0.47
CA ARG A 305 9.35 -26.80 -0.37
C ARG A 305 10.57 -26.75 0.55
N ASN A 306 11.42 -25.73 0.44
CA ASN A 306 12.60 -25.60 1.31
C ASN A 306 12.22 -25.36 2.78
N ILE A 307 11.22 -24.50 3.06
CA ILE A 307 10.69 -24.30 4.41
C ILE A 307 10.12 -25.61 4.94
N TYR A 308 9.32 -26.31 4.14
CA TYR A 308 8.75 -27.59 4.51
C TYR A 308 9.83 -28.61 4.87
N THR A 309 10.82 -28.81 4.00
CA THR A 309 11.94 -29.72 4.26
C THR A 309 12.71 -29.32 5.50
N PHE A 310 13.01 -28.02 5.68
CA PHE A 310 13.69 -27.50 6.85
C PHE A 310 12.92 -27.79 8.15
N LEU A 311 11.61 -27.50 8.17
CA LEU A 311 10.76 -27.73 9.33
C LEU A 311 10.63 -29.22 9.66
N VAL A 312 10.48 -30.10 8.66
CA VAL A 312 10.43 -31.55 8.87
C VAL A 312 11.76 -32.08 9.43
N GLN A 313 12.89 -31.65 8.86
CA GLN A 313 14.22 -32.06 9.34
C GLN A 313 14.48 -31.60 10.77
N THR A 314 13.98 -30.42 11.13
CA THR A 314 14.23 -29.79 12.43
C THR A 314 13.29 -30.31 13.53
N PHE A 315 12.00 -30.47 13.22
CA PHE A 315 10.96 -30.72 14.23
C PHE A 315 10.27 -32.10 14.09
N GLY A 316 10.67 -32.93 13.13
CA GLY A 316 10.19 -34.30 12.94
C GLY A 316 8.75 -34.45 12.43
N SER A 317 7.86 -33.46 12.66
CA SER A 317 6.49 -33.42 12.16
C SER A 317 6.04 -32.00 11.82
N LYS A 318 5.17 -31.87 10.82
CA LYS A 318 4.68 -30.62 10.23
C LYS A 318 3.92 -29.76 11.24
N LYS A 319 4.50 -28.70 11.81
CA LYS A 319 3.71 -27.63 12.44
C LYS A 319 4.43 -26.28 12.41
N ILE A 320 4.21 -25.49 11.35
CA ILE A 320 4.45 -24.04 11.44
C ILE A 320 3.70 -23.45 12.64
N GLU A 321 2.52 -23.98 12.96
CA GLU A 321 1.75 -23.63 14.15
C GLU A 321 2.52 -23.83 15.45
N ASN A 322 3.34 -24.88 15.56
CA ASN A 322 4.19 -25.08 16.74
C ASN A 322 5.29 -24.03 16.81
N LEU A 323 5.82 -23.62 15.66
CA LEU A 323 6.81 -22.56 15.60
C LEU A 323 6.17 -21.21 16.00
N LEU A 324 4.98 -20.90 15.51
CA LEU A 324 4.27 -19.64 15.79
C LEU A 324 3.59 -19.57 17.16
N SER A 325 3.34 -20.71 17.81
CA SER A 325 2.82 -20.77 19.19
C SER A 325 3.88 -20.47 20.24
N ILE A 326 5.15 -20.45 19.85
CA ILE A 326 6.24 -20.03 20.73
C ILE A 326 6.17 -18.52 20.92
N GLU A 327 5.91 -18.09 22.15
CA GLU A 327 5.76 -16.67 22.51
C GLU A 327 7.05 -15.85 22.36
N ASN A 328 8.22 -16.49 22.48
CA ASN A 328 9.52 -15.81 22.44
C ASN A 328 10.58 -16.68 21.76
N ASN A 329 11.30 -16.10 20.79
CA ASN A 329 12.37 -16.76 20.05
C ASN A 329 13.57 -17.21 20.93
N GLU A 330 13.71 -16.69 22.15
CA GLU A 330 14.73 -17.13 23.11
C GLU A 330 14.54 -18.58 23.55
N LYS A 331 13.29 -19.08 23.51
CA LYS A 331 12.95 -20.48 23.80
C LYS A 331 13.31 -21.44 22.66
N LEU A 332 13.73 -20.93 21.50
CA LEU A 332 14.23 -21.74 20.39
C LEU A 332 15.69 -22.10 20.63
N GLU A 333 15.96 -23.37 20.93
CA GLU A 333 17.33 -23.88 21.10
C GLU A 333 18.10 -23.89 19.77
N GLY A 334 19.39 -23.51 19.84
CA GLY A 334 20.45 -24.05 18.98
C GLY A 334 20.66 -23.53 17.56
N ASP A 335 19.62 -23.15 16.80
CA ASP A 335 19.79 -22.86 15.35
C ASP A 335 19.38 -21.45 14.95
N LYS A 336 20.36 -20.68 14.44
CA LYS A 336 20.18 -19.34 13.88
C LYS A 336 19.13 -19.31 12.77
N GLN A 337 19.08 -20.34 11.93
CA GLN A 337 18.14 -20.42 10.81
C GLN A 337 16.70 -20.59 11.28
N ILE A 338 16.47 -21.34 12.37
CA ILE A 338 15.14 -21.47 12.97
C ILE A 338 14.66 -20.12 13.50
N LYS A 339 15.54 -19.38 14.20
CA LYS A 339 15.21 -18.04 14.72
C LYS A 339 14.91 -17.05 13.60
N GLU A 340 15.69 -17.08 12.52
CA GLU A 340 15.45 -16.25 11.34
C GLU A 340 14.10 -16.59 10.68
N LEU A 341 13.79 -17.86 10.49
CA LEU A 341 12.49 -18.31 9.96
C LEU A 341 11.32 -17.93 10.88
N TYR A 342 11.47 -18.15 12.20
CA TYR A 342 10.48 -17.75 13.19
C TYR A 342 10.19 -16.25 13.12
N ASN A 343 11.24 -15.42 13.15
CA ASN A 343 11.09 -13.96 13.12
C ASN A 343 10.43 -13.50 11.80
N PHE A 344 10.79 -14.12 10.68
CA PHE A 344 10.18 -13.86 9.37
C PHE A 344 8.69 -14.19 9.36
N LEU A 345 8.29 -15.38 9.83
CA LEU A 345 6.90 -15.80 9.87
C LEU A 345 6.08 -15.02 10.90
N ARG A 346 6.64 -14.69 12.07
CA ARG A 346 6.00 -13.83 13.08
C ARG A 346 5.77 -12.43 12.56
N ARG A 347 6.72 -11.85 11.82
CA ARG A 347 6.54 -10.53 11.21
C ARG A 347 5.41 -10.57 10.18
N LEU A 348 5.37 -11.60 9.33
CA LEU A 348 4.26 -11.81 8.42
C LEU A 348 2.92 -11.99 9.16
N GLN A 349 2.89 -12.75 10.25
CA GLN A 349 1.71 -12.88 11.11
C GLN A 349 1.25 -11.53 11.66
N HIS A 350 2.18 -10.73 12.22
CA HIS A 350 1.87 -9.39 12.73
C HIS A 350 1.29 -8.48 11.65
N THR A 351 1.73 -8.58 10.39
CA THR A 351 1.12 -7.80 9.30
C THR A 351 -0.36 -8.11 9.10
N SER A 352 -0.84 -9.30 9.47
CA SER A 352 -2.27 -9.66 9.38
C SER A 352 -3.07 -9.32 10.65
N GLU A 353 -2.42 -9.35 11.82
CA GLU A 353 -3.10 -9.17 13.11
C GLU A 353 -3.19 -7.70 13.54
N TRP A 354 -2.15 -6.90 13.26
CA TRP A 354 -1.99 -5.56 13.86
C TRP A 354 -2.22 -4.41 12.88
N TYR A 355 -2.34 -4.71 11.60
CA TYR A 355 -2.53 -3.70 10.56
C TYR A 355 -3.96 -3.76 10.02
N THR A 356 -4.57 -2.59 9.89
CA THR A 356 -5.83 -2.45 9.16
C THR A 356 -5.50 -2.22 7.70
N TYR A 357 -6.10 -3.01 6.80
CA TYR A 357 -5.90 -2.87 5.38
C TYR A 357 -6.96 -1.98 4.77
N TYR A 358 -6.52 -1.01 3.97
CA TYR A 358 -7.39 -0.11 3.22
C TYR A 358 -7.18 -0.31 1.72
N PRO A 359 -8.25 -0.45 0.92
CA PRO A 359 -8.12 -0.69 -0.50
C PRO A 359 -7.69 0.59 -1.25
N VAL A 360 -6.84 0.43 -2.26
CA VAL A 360 -6.57 1.48 -3.23
C VAL A 360 -7.41 1.19 -4.48
N PRO A 361 -8.27 2.11 -4.95
CA PRO A 361 -9.05 1.94 -6.17
C PRO A 361 -8.19 1.49 -7.37
N PRO A 362 -8.62 0.46 -8.13
CA PRO A 362 -10.00 -0.02 -8.23
C PRO A 362 -10.42 -1.10 -7.23
N VAL A 363 -9.57 -1.49 -6.27
CA VAL A 363 -9.96 -2.44 -5.23
C VAL A 363 -11.09 -1.83 -4.39
N SER A 364 -12.15 -2.62 -4.16
CA SER A 364 -13.24 -2.25 -3.25
C SER A 364 -13.07 -2.96 -1.90
N ASP A 365 -13.74 -2.45 -0.85
CA ASP A 365 -13.76 -3.12 0.45
C ASP A 365 -14.28 -4.56 0.35
N SER A 366 -15.29 -4.79 -0.49
CA SER A 366 -15.84 -6.13 -0.73
C SER A 366 -14.83 -7.07 -1.37
N MET A 367 -14.03 -6.58 -2.33
CA MET A 367 -12.96 -7.35 -2.95
C MET A 367 -11.84 -7.64 -1.95
N LEU A 368 -11.43 -6.63 -1.19
CA LEU A 368 -10.39 -6.79 -0.16
C LEU A 368 -10.82 -7.80 0.91
N GLY A 369 -12.09 -7.80 1.31
CA GLY A 369 -12.65 -8.77 2.27
C GLY A 369 -12.69 -10.22 1.76
N GLN A 370 -12.52 -10.46 0.45
CA GLN A 370 -12.39 -11.81 -0.12
C GLN A 370 -10.93 -12.26 -0.23
N CYS A 371 -9.98 -11.36 0.00
CA CYS A 371 -8.56 -11.68 -0.09
C CYS A 371 -8.08 -12.42 1.16
N ARG A 372 -7.14 -13.35 0.97
CA ARG A 372 -6.45 -14.05 2.05
C ARG A 372 -5.20 -13.30 2.45
N HIS A 373 -4.91 -13.24 3.74
CA HIS A 373 -3.56 -12.91 4.18
C HIS A 373 -2.62 -14.08 3.87
N LEU A 374 -1.42 -13.77 3.39
CA LEU A 374 -0.42 -14.77 3.04
C LEU A 374 -0.11 -15.76 4.18
N ILE A 375 -0.09 -15.29 5.44
CA ILE A 375 0.13 -16.17 6.59
C ILE A 375 -0.99 -17.20 6.77
N THR A 376 -2.25 -16.81 6.55
CA THR A 376 -3.40 -17.71 6.66
C THR A 376 -3.30 -18.82 5.63
N LEU A 377 -2.93 -18.45 4.39
CA LEU A 377 -2.71 -19.39 3.30
C LEU A 377 -1.62 -20.43 3.64
N LEU A 378 -0.51 -19.97 4.21
CA LEU A 378 0.55 -20.86 4.65
C LEU A 378 0.07 -21.80 5.75
N LEU A 379 -0.61 -21.28 6.77
CA LEU A 379 -1.12 -22.11 7.87
C LEU A 379 -2.08 -23.19 7.38
N GLU A 380 -2.94 -22.91 6.40
CA GLU A 380 -3.82 -23.91 5.78
C GLU A 380 -3.01 -25.02 5.08
N VAL A 381 -2.03 -24.65 4.27
CA VAL A 381 -1.17 -25.60 3.53
C VAL A 381 -0.29 -26.46 4.45
N PHE A 382 0.12 -25.94 5.61
CA PHE A 382 1.01 -26.64 6.54
C PHE A 382 0.27 -27.35 7.71
N LYS A 383 -1.06 -27.29 7.76
CA LYS A 383 -1.90 -28.09 8.68
C LYS A 383 -2.00 -29.56 8.26
N GLU A 384 -2.05 -29.77 6.95
CA GLU A 384 -1.97 -31.08 6.29
C GLU A 384 -0.57 -31.62 6.36
#